data_AF-P51421-F1
#
_entry.id   AF-P51421-F1
#
_cell.length_a   1.000
_cell.length_b   1.000
_cell.length_c   1.000
_cell.angle_alpha   90.00
_cell.angle_beta   90.00
_cell.angle_gamma   90.00
#
_symmetry.space_group_name_H-M   'P 1'
#
loop_
_entity.id
_entity.type
_entity.pdbx_description
1 polymer ?
#
loop_
_entity_poly.entity_id
_entity_poly.type
_entity_poly.pdbx_seq_one_letter_code
_entity_poly.pdbx_strand_id
1 'polypeptide(L)' 'TYCAEIAHNVSTKKRKEIVERAAQLDIVVPTKLARAPSQEDE' A
#
# COMPACT_ATOMS: atom_id res chain seq x y z
N THR A 1 8.04 -1.97 14.96
CA THR A 1 7.11 -2.04 13.81
C THR A 1 6.79 -0.62 13.37
N TYR A 2 7.45 -0.15 12.31
CA TYR A 2 7.19 1.19 11.76
C TYR A 2 6.14 1.08 10.65
N CYS A 3 5.21 2.02 10.66
CA CYS A 3 4.04 2.01 9.80
C CYS A 3 3.93 3.35 9.08
N ALA A 4 3.74 3.33 7.77
CA ALA A 4 3.62 4.54 6.96
C ALA A 4 2.21 4.64 6.36
N GLU A 5 1.49 5.72 6.66
CA GLU A 5 0.18 5.99 6.09
C GLU A 5 0.27 6.97 4.92
N ILE A 6 -0.49 6.70 3.85
CA ILE A 6 -0.50 7.51 2.64
C ILE A 6 -1.72 8.42 2.68
N ALA A 7 -1.50 9.75 2.65
CA ALA A 7 -2.57 10.73 2.66
C ALA A 7 -3.55 10.58 1.47
N HIS A 8 -4.79 11.02 1.66
CA HIS A 8 -5.85 10.87 0.64
C HIS A 8 -5.56 11.67 -0.65
N ASN A 9 -4.82 12.78 -0.55
CA ASN A 9 -4.46 13.64 -1.68
C ASN A 9 -3.28 13.12 -2.52
N VAL A 10 -2.73 11.95 -2.18
CA VAL A 10 -1.65 11.33 -2.95
C VAL A 10 -2.26 10.55 -4.11
N SER A 11 -1.90 10.92 -5.34
CA SER A 11 -2.35 10.22 -6.55
C SER A 11 -1.99 8.73 -6.49
N THR A 12 -2.84 7.88 -7.07
CA THR A 12 -2.65 6.42 -7.10
C THR A 12 -1.28 5.99 -7.61
N LYS A 13 -0.72 6.73 -8.60
CA LYS A 13 0.63 6.50 -9.12
C LYS A 13 1.72 6.65 -8.04
N LYS A 14 1.68 7.75 -7.28
CA LYS A 14 2.61 7.99 -6.17
C LYS A 14 2.37 7.00 -5.02
N ARG A 15 1.11 6.63 -4.76
CA ARG A 15 0.78 5.60 -3.77
C ARG A 15 1.46 4.26 -4.10
N LYS A 16 1.45 3.85 -5.37
CA LYS A 16 2.13 2.62 -5.81
C LYS A 16 3.64 2.69 -5.60
N GLU A 17 4.27 3.80 -5.97
CA GLU A 17 5.71 4.03 -5.77
C GLU A 17 6.10 4.00 -4.28
N ILE A 18 5.28 4.60 -3.42
CA ILE A 18 5.50 4.56 -1.96
C ILE A 18 5.38 3.14 -1.43
N VAL A 19 4.39 2.36 -1.88
CA VAL A 19 4.19 0.96 -1.46
C VAL A 19 5.35 0.08 -1.92
N GLU A 20 5.81 0.24 -3.17
CA GLU A 20 6.95 -0.51 -3.71
C GLU A 20 8.23 -0.21 -2.93
N ARG A 21 8.48 1.07 -2.64
CA ARG A 21 9.62 1.48 -1.82
C ARG A 21 9.49 1.00 -0.37
N ALA A 22 8.29 1.06 0.20
CA ALA A 22 8.05 0.57 1.57
C ALA A 22 8.32 -0.94 1.68
N ALA A 23 7.97 -1.72 0.65
CA ALA A 23 8.29 -3.14 0.60
C ALA A 23 9.81 -3.41 0.61
N GLN A 24 10.61 -2.55 -0.04
CA GLN A 24 12.07 -2.67 -0.01
C GLN A 24 12.69 -2.30 1.35
N LEU A 25 12.06 -1.37 2.08
CA LEU A 25 12.53 -0.90 3.40
C LEU A 25 11.92 -1.67 4.58
N ASP A 26 11.15 -2.75 4.33
CA ASP A 26 10.41 -3.49 5.37
C ASP A 26 9.47 -2.60 6.21
N ILE A 27 8.86 -1.59 5.56
CA ILE A 27 7.91 -0.69 6.18
C ILE A 27 6.50 -1.17 5.90
N VAL A 28 5.70 -1.34 6.95
CA VAL A 28 4.30 -1.73 6.82
C VAL A 28 3.49 -0.50 6.42
N VAL A 29 3.00 -0.46 5.17
CA VAL A 29 1.98 0.52 4.77
C VAL A 29 0.61 -0.14 4.95
N PRO A 30 -0.22 0.25 5.94
CA PRO A 30 -1.59 -0.23 6.09
C PRO A 30 -2.42 0.36 4.96
N THR A 31 -2.33 -0.27 3.82
CA THR A 31 -3.12 0.06 2.65
C THR A 31 -4.55 -0.40 2.92
N LYS A 32 -5.38 0.49 3.46
CA LYS A 32 -6.83 0.27 3.55
C LYS A 32 -7.47 -0.01 2.18
N LEU A 33 -6.73 0.21 1.08
CA LEU A 33 -7.16 0.01 -0.31
C LEU A 33 -6.54 -1.22 -1.00
N ALA A 34 -5.70 -2.04 -0.35
CA ALA A 34 -5.25 -3.31 -0.93
C ALA A 34 -6.17 -4.50 -0.63
N ARG A 35 -7.41 -4.25 -0.20
CA ARG A 35 -8.49 -5.22 -0.45
C ARG A 35 -8.93 -5.10 -1.92
N ALA A 36 -8.04 -5.56 -2.79
CA ALA A 36 -8.33 -6.09 -4.11
C ALA A 36 -7.04 -6.82 -4.51
N PRO A 37 -6.90 -8.07 -4.04
CA PRO A 37 -7.41 -9.11 -4.91
C PRO A 37 -8.60 -9.77 -4.24
N SER A 38 -9.68 -9.84 -5.00
CA SER A 38 -10.56 -10.99 -4.93
C SER A 38 -9.67 -12.22 -4.84
N GLN A 39 -9.66 -12.85 -3.67
CA GLN A 39 -9.75 -14.28 -3.61
C GLN A 39 -11.04 -14.63 -4.35
N GLU A 40 -10.95 -14.66 -5.68
CA GLU A 40 -11.63 -15.64 -6.50
C GLU A 40 -11.13 -17.00 -5.99
N ASP A 41 -11.71 -17.48 -4.89
CA ASP A 41 -11.84 -18.91 -4.63
C ASP A 41 -13.21 -19.28 -5.21
N GLU A 42 -13.20 -19.48 -6.52
CA GLU A 42 -13.83 -20.66 -7.12
C GLU A 42 -12.69 -21.64 -7.46
#